data_AF-A0A662P8M8-F1
#
_entry.id   AF-A0A662P8M8-F1
#
_cell.length_a   1.000
_cell.length_b   1.000
_cell.length_c   1.000
_cell.angle_alpha   90.00
_cell.angle_beta   90.00
_cell.angle_gamma   90.00
#
_symmetry.space_group_name_H-M   'P 1'
#
loop_
_entity.id
_entity.type
_entity.pdbx_description
1 polymer ?
#
loop_
_entity_poly.entity_id
_entity_poly.type
_entity_poly.pdbx_seq_one_letter_code
_entity_poly.pdbx_strand_id
1 'polypeptide(L)'
;GLRIEIIPIPWLDMSEAFQDVLPGAMVGLDTNPLFYLLGIAHPWYRVVVCMFATSVFVSLIGNPMVVWHFPYLIPEWVEFPKGMRLPDILYWSNMYIWIAVSIGAGFAVFVEQIIVRRKSLYMAFKGLYKPSSTLKLAGGLPLKVILGVYLAAVLVWFLLLELVLIPGFPMLPLLFLVIVWPALYGLISVRAYAETGLFIESPPDFHNNILVVTMMTHNIPVYSKLGIWPWFVPLSVPTGFVWARRFYICSGVRCTFRSYIKAVYLVAAPVAMLLNFLFSEFIWKMSYIPSPMFPYAQIYWPIRAARSVLWYTRQIYSLNPMLIIYSFIIVLGMSSVANILHIPISTIGIMTGIQPLPTPLAIFIGATLRKIVYHASKGKIDLRNYGFMMLGGFAMGLSVAIAISVSITIFLKSIWPLPY
;
A
#
# COMPACT_ATOMS: atom_id res chain seq x y z
N GLY A 1 -22.82 14.28 20.96
CA GLY A 1 -22.83 13.03 21.72
C GLY A 1 -21.42 12.57 21.92
N LEU A 2 -21.01 12.33 23.17
CA LEU A 2 -19.69 11.77 23.49
C LEU A 2 -19.55 10.41 22.78
N ARG A 3 -18.53 10.28 21.94
CA ARG A 3 -18.14 9.00 21.33
C ARG A 3 -17.61 8.13 22.45
N ILE A 4 -18.39 7.15 22.89
CA ILE A 4 -17.90 6.10 23.78
C ILE A 4 -17.14 5.12 22.88
N GLU A 5 -15.82 5.23 22.87
CA GLU A 5 -14.93 4.34 22.13
C GLU A 5 -14.51 3.21 23.06
N ILE A 6 -15.19 2.06 22.97
CA ILE A 6 -14.92 0.87 23.81
C ILE A 6 -13.63 0.17 23.38
N ILE A 7 -13.36 0.17 22.08
CA ILE A 7 -12.16 -0.41 21.47
C ILE A 7 -11.56 0.65 20.55
N PRO A 8 -10.31 1.07 20.75
CA PRO A 8 -9.69 2.09 19.91
C PRO A 8 -9.50 1.56 18.49
N ILE A 9 -9.89 2.35 17.49
CA ILE A 9 -9.70 2.01 16.08
C ILE A 9 -8.65 2.97 15.49
N PRO A 10 -7.63 2.49 14.77
CA PRO A 10 -7.43 1.12 14.28
C PRO A 10 -6.57 0.20 15.17
N TRP A 11 -5.99 0.73 16.24
CA TRP A 11 -5.12 -0.03 17.14
C TRP A 11 -5.22 0.47 18.58
N LEU A 12 -4.97 -0.45 19.51
CA LEU A 12 -4.63 -0.11 20.89
C LEU A 12 -3.18 0.35 20.91
N ASP A 13 -2.98 1.67 21.04
CA ASP A 13 -1.66 2.28 21.12
C ASP A 13 -1.02 1.97 22.47
N MET A 14 0.19 1.38 22.43
CA MET A 14 0.99 1.06 23.60
C MET A 14 2.32 1.82 23.60
N SER A 15 2.56 2.70 22.61
CA SER A 15 3.85 3.36 22.39
C SER A 15 4.24 4.28 23.55
N GLU A 16 3.25 4.92 24.17
CA GLU A 16 3.42 5.77 25.35
C GLU A 16 4.04 4.99 26.52
N ALA A 17 3.62 3.73 26.74
CA ALA A 17 4.15 2.89 27.81
C ALA A 17 5.62 2.50 27.61
N PHE A 18 6.12 2.56 26.36
CA PHE A 18 7.51 2.26 26.03
C PHE A 18 8.36 3.51 25.81
N GLN A 19 7.80 4.71 25.91
CA GLN A 19 8.48 5.96 25.53
C GLN A 19 9.77 6.21 26.33
N ASP A 20 9.79 5.86 27.61
CA ASP A 20 10.94 6.06 28.50
C ASP A 20 12.08 5.08 28.22
N VAL A 21 11.77 3.84 27.85
CA VAL A 21 12.75 2.75 27.66
C VAL A 21 13.18 2.64 26.20
N LEU A 22 12.25 2.80 25.26
CA LEU A 22 12.42 2.67 23.82
C LEU A 22 11.75 3.87 23.13
N PRO A 23 12.41 5.04 23.08
CA PRO A 23 11.82 6.24 22.51
C PRO A 23 11.55 6.03 21.02
N GLY A 24 10.33 6.35 20.59
CA GLY A 24 9.90 6.16 19.21
C GLY A 24 9.51 4.71 18.87
N ALA A 25 9.39 3.80 19.85
CA ALA A 25 8.90 2.46 19.56
C ALA A 25 7.47 2.48 19.00
N MET A 26 7.24 1.76 17.91
CA MET A 26 5.93 1.69 17.24
C MET A 26 5.15 0.45 17.71
N VAL A 27 4.64 0.49 18.95
CA VAL A 27 4.03 -0.68 19.61
C VAL A 27 2.53 -0.50 19.76
N GLY A 28 1.77 -1.52 19.36
CA GLY A 28 0.34 -1.56 19.60
C GLY A 28 -0.26 -2.90 19.19
N LEU A 29 -1.54 -3.06 19.47
CA LEU A 29 -2.34 -4.20 19.05
C LEU A 29 -3.37 -3.77 18.03
N ASP A 30 -3.35 -4.40 16.85
CA ASP A 30 -4.33 -4.14 15.80
C ASP A 30 -5.71 -4.61 16.26
N THR A 31 -6.72 -3.74 16.17
CA THR A 31 -8.09 -4.07 16.60
C THR A 31 -8.93 -4.64 15.47
N ASN A 32 -8.39 -4.71 14.25
CA ASN A 32 -9.10 -5.24 13.09
C ASN A 32 -8.99 -6.78 13.01
N PRO A 33 -10.10 -7.52 13.17
CA PRO A 33 -10.10 -8.98 13.13
C PRO A 33 -9.64 -9.56 11.78
N LEU A 34 -9.72 -8.80 10.68
CA LEU A 34 -9.32 -9.25 9.35
C LEU A 34 -7.86 -9.72 9.31
N PHE A 35 -6.95 -9.06 10.03
CA PHE A 35 -5.53 -9.41 10.01
C PHE A 35 -5.25 -10.70 10.79
N TYR A 36 -5.98 -10.96 11.87
CA TYR A 36 -5.93 -12.24 12.58
C TYR A 36 -6.46 -13.39 11.71
N LEU A 37 -7.59 -13.18 11.05
CA LEU A 37 -8.18 -14.16 10.11
C LEU A 37 -7.26 -14.40 8.90
N LEU A 38 -6.60 -13.36 8.40
CA LEU A 38 -5.60 -13.47 7.35
C LEU A 38 -4.44 -14.37 7.81
N GLY A 39 -3.96 -14.20 9.04
CA GLY A 39 -2.95 -15.07 9.66
C GLY A 39 -3.37 -16.54 9.74
N ILE A 40 -4.62 -16.82 10.12
CA ILE A 40 -5.18 -18.18 10.15
C ILE A 40 -5.24 -18.78 8.74
N ALA A 41 -5.70 -18.02 7.75
CA ALA A 41 -5.78 -18.49 6.36
C ALA A 41 -4.40 -18.65 5.69
N HIS A 42 -3.37 -18.02 6.25
CA HIS A 42 -2.07 -17.92 5.60
C HIS A 42 -1.39 -19.29 5.43
N PRO A 43 -0.97 -19.66 4.21
CA PRO A 43 -0.41 -20.99 3.94
C PRO A 43 1.01 -21.16 4.48
N TRP A 44 1.84 -20.11 4.45
CA TRP A 44 3.28 -20.22 4.73
C TRP A 44 3.67 -19.54 6.04
N TYR A 45 3.74 -20.31 7.13
CA TYR A 45 4.13 -19.78 8.44
C TYR A 45 5.48 -19.02 8.41
N ARG A 46 6.44 -19.47 7.59
CA ARG A 46 7.75 -18.80 7.42
C ARG A 46 7.63 -17.34 6.97
N VAL A 47 6.67 -17.02 6.09
CA VAL A 47 6.49 -15.66 5.57
C VAL A 47 5.99 -14.76 6.69
N VAL A 48 5.03 -15.26 7.48
CA VAL A 48 4.48 -14.55 8.64
C VAL A 48 5.55 -14.32 9.70
N VAL A 49 6.40 -15.31 9.97
CA VAL A 49 7.52 -15.17 10.92
C VAL A 49 8.51 -14.11 10.44
N CYS A 50 8.93 -14.12 9.18
CA CYS A 50 9.83 -13.09 8.64
C CYS A 50 9.20 -11.69 8.70
N MET A 51 7.91 -11.57 8.40
CA MET A 51 7.16 -10.32 8.48
C MET A 51 7.07 -9.79 9.91
N PHE A 52 6.72 -10.66 10.86
CA PHE A 52 6.68 -10.32 12.28
C PHE A 52 8.07 -9.94 12.82
N ALA A 53 9.08 -10.76 12.57
CA ALA A 53 10.44 -10.52 13.05
C ALA A 53 11.01 -9.20 12.50
N THR A 54 10.75 -8.90 11.23
CA THR A 54 11.18 -7.63 10.63
C THR A 54 10.43 -6.46 11.25
N SER A 55 9.13 -6.60 11.51
CA SER A 55 8.33 -5.54 12.12
C SER A 55 8.69 -5.28 13.59
N VAL A 56 9.03 -6.34 14.34
CA VAL A 56 9.62 -6.26 15.67
C VAL A 56 10.95 -5.52 15.61
N PHE A 57 11.83 -5.90 14.69
CA PHE A 57 13.11 -5.21 14.51
C PHE A 57 12.89 -3.73 14.19
N VAL A 58 12.08 -3.41 13.18
CA VAL A 58 11.75 -2.04 12.75
C VAL A 58 11.19 -1.22 13.91
N SER A 59 10.23 -1.77 14.64
CA SER A 59 9.45 -1.02 15.64
C SER A 59 10.13 -0.93 17.01
N LEU A 60 10.82 -1.98 17.46
CA LEU A 60 11.43 -2.03 18.81
C LEU A 60 12.93 -1.77 18.81
N ILE A 61 13.61 -1.95 17.67
CA ILE A 61 15.07 -1.81 17.58
C ILE A 61 15.42 -0.67 16.63
N GLY A 62 15.00 -0.75 15.37
CA GLY A 62 15.33 0.20 14.32
C GLY A 62 14.90 1.62 14.65
N ASN A 63 13.63 1.82 15.04
CA ASN A 63 13.14 3.16 15.32
C ASN A 63 13.81 3.78 16.56
N PRO A 64 13.89 3.09 17.71
CA PRO A 64 14.64 3.61 18.86
C PRO A 64 16.13 3.83 18.57
N MET A 65 16.76 2.98 17.76
CA MET A 65 18.15 3.17 17.32
C MET A 65 18.34 4.45 16.52
N VAL A 66 17.39 4.82 15.67
CA VAL A 66 17.45 6.10 14.94
C VAL A 66 17.34 7.27 15.91
N VAL A 67 16.46 7.20 16.90
CA VAL A 67 16.34 8.25 17.93
C VAL A 67 17.64 8.41 18.72
N TRP A 68 18.26 7.30 19.14
CA TRP A 68 19.45 7.34 19.97
C TRP A 68 20.73 7.72 19.23
N HIS A 69 20.93 7.21 18.02
CA HIS A 69 22.22 7.30 17.32
C HIS A 69 22.18 8.14 16.04
N PHE A 70 21.00 8.32 15.45
CA PHE A 70 20.85 9.00 14.17
C PHE A 70 19.74 10.08 14.19
N PRO A 71 19.65 10.94 15.22
CA PRO A 71 18.58 11.92 15.34
C PRO A 71 18.55 12.89 14.15
N TYR A 72 19.71 13.16 13.52
CA TYR A 72 19.84 14.01 12.34
C TYR A 72 19.06 13.52 11.10
N LEU A 73 18.62 12.26 11.07
CA LEU A 73 17.80 11.73 9.97
C LEU A 73 16.37 12.29 10.00
N ILE A 74 15.91 12.79 11.14
CA ILE A 74 14.61 13.43 11.29
C ILE A 74 14.88 14.92 11.56
N PRO A 75 14.21 15.86 10.86
CA PRO A 75 14.40 17.28 11.10
C PRO A 75 14.09 17.68 12.55
N GLU A 76 14.91 18.56 13.12
CA GLU A 76 14.80 18.98 14.53
C GLU A 76 13.44 19.60 14.88
N TRP A 77 12.81 20.31 13.94
CA TRP A 77 11.49 20.94 14.12
C TRP A 77 10.36 19.94 14.38
N VAL A 78 10.58 18.66 14.11
CA VAL A 78 9.60 17.60 14.36
C VAL A 78 9.50 17.27 15.86
N GLU A 79 10.52 17.61 16.68
CA GLU A 79 10.59 17.27 18.12
C GLU A 79 10.39 15.77 18.43
N PHE A 80 10.79 14.91 17.48
CA PHE A 80 10.61 13.46 17.56
C PHE A 80 11.42 12.82 18.70
N PRO A 81 10.88 11.87 19.49
CA PRO A 81 9.49 11.38 19.55
C PRO A 81 8.71 11.91 20.77
N LYS A 82 9.09 13.06 21.36
CA LYS A 82 8.63 13.46 22.70
C LYS A 82 7.09 13.64 22.76
N GLY A 83 6.43 12.83 23.58
CA GLY A 83 4.98 12.88 23.79
C GLY A 83 4.13 12.49 22.58
N MET A 84 4.74 11.86 21.57
CA MET A 84 4.05 11.45 20.35
C MET A 84 3.32 10.13 20.53
N ARG A 85 2.13 10.04 19.93
CA ARG A 85 1.35 8.80 19.85
C ARG A 85 1.79 7.98 18.65
N LEU A 86 1.41 6.70 18.60
CA LEU A 86 1.76 5.78 17.51
C LEU A 86 1.48 6.33 16.11
N PRO A 87 0.35 7.01 15.83
CA PRO A 87 0.10 7.57 14.49
C PRO A 87 1.14 8.61 14.06
N ASP A 88 1.58 9.47 14.99
CA ASP A 88 2.56 10.53 14.72
C ASP A 88 3.95 9.93 14.55
N ILE A 89 4.31 8.98 15.42
CA ILE A 89 5.57 8.24 15.33
C ILE A 89 5.66 7.54 13.97
N LEU A 90 4.61 6.80 13.60
CA LEU A 90 4.51 6.11 12.32
C LEU A 90 4.68 7.07 11.15
N TYR A 91 3.97 8.21 11.19
CA TYR A 91 4.00 9.19 10.13
C TYR A 91 5.41 9.72 9.86
N TRP A 92 6.07 10.27 10.89
CA TRP A 92 7.38 10.91 10.74
C TRP A 92 8.48 9.90 10.45
N SER A 93 8.47 8.76 11.14
CA SER A 93 9.45 7.70 10.92
C SER A 93 9.32 7.11 9.53
N ASN A 94 8.09 6.90 9.05
CA ASN A 94 7.87 6.39 7.69
C ASN A 94 8.33 7.39 6.64
N MET A 95 7.99 8.66 6.82
CA MET A 95 8.31 9.72 5.88
C MET A 95 9.82 9.90 5.67
N TYR A 96 10.63 9.93 6.74
CA TYR A 96 12.07 10.23 6.66
C TYR A 96 12.99 9.01 6.62
N ILE A 97 12.55 7.87 7.15
CA ILE A 97 13.43 6.70 7.31
C ILE A 97 12.85 5.50 6.55
N TRP A 98 11.68 5.01 6.96
CA TRP A 98 11.22 3.69 6.53
C TRP A 98 10.74 3.64 5.09
N ILE A 99 10.37 4.77 4.48
CA ILE A 99 10.09 4.80 3.04
C ILE A 99 11.34 4.50 2.21
N ALA A 100 12.48 5.13 2.53
CA ALA A 100 13.75 4.88 1.86
C ALA A 100 14.19 3.42 2.07
N VAL A 101 14.06 2.93 3.30
CA VAL A 101 14.36 1.51 3.62
C VAL A 101 13.46 0.57 2.81
N SER A 102 12.14 0.83 2.75
CA SER A 102 11.16 0.03 2.01
C SER A 102 11.42 0.01 0.50
N ILE A 103 11.86 1.14 -0.08
CA ILE A 103 12.22 1.24 -1.50
C ILE A 103 13.43 0.35 -1.81
N GLY A 104 14.51 0.46 -1.02
CA GLY A 104 15.70 -0.38 -1.23
C GLY A 104 15.41 -1.87 -1.00
N ALA A 105 14.59 -2.21 -0.01
CA ALA A 105 14.09 -3.57 0.16
C ALA A 105 13.26 -4.06 -1.04
N GLY A 106 12.44 -3.19 -1.63
CA GLY A 106 11.70 -3.46 -2.86
C GLY A 106 12.63 -3.77 -4.04
N PHE A 107 13.68 -2.97 -4.24
CA PHE A 107 14.71 -3.26 -5.26
C PHE A 107 15.41 -4.60 -5.00
N ALA A 108 15.69 -4.95 -3.74
CA ALA A 108 16.30 -6.23 -3.40
C ALA A 108 15.37 -7.41 -3.75
N VAL A 109 14.08 -7.30 -3.44
CA VAL A 109 13.06 -8.29 -3.82
C VAL A 109 12.95 -8.43 -5.34
N PHE A 110 13.01 -7.31 -6.07
CA PHE A 110 12.97 -7.31 -7.53
C PHE A 110 14.19 -8.01 -8.14
N VAL A 111 15.40 -7.67 -7.66
CA VAL A 111 16.65 -8.30 -8.12
C VAL A 111 16.66 -9.80 -7.78
N GLU A 112 16.26 -10.18 -6.57
CA GLU A 112 16.11 -11.58 -6.18
C GLU A 112 15.14 -12.34 -7.11
N GLN A 113 14.01 -11.72 -7.45
CA GLN A 113 13.03 -12.30 -8.38
C GLN A 113 13.64 -12.56 -9.76
N ILE A 114 14.48 -11.66 -10.26
CA ILE A 114 15.17 -11.82 -11.54
C ILE A 114 16.24 -12.91 -11.47
N ILE A 115 17.08 -12.91 -10.42
CA ILE A 115 18.26 -13.80 -10.34
C ILE A 115 17.86 -15.22 -9.91
N VAL A 116 17.17 -15.33 -8.77
CA VAL A 116 16.85 -16.62 -8.12
C VAL A 116 15.68 -17.28 -8.83
N ARG A 117 14.65 -16.50 -9.17
CA ARG A 117 13.41 -17.02 -9.77
C ARG A 117 13.37 -16.91 -11.30
N ARG A 118 14.53 -16.76 -11.95
CA ARG A 118 14.69 -16.69 -13.42
C ARG A 118 13.92 -17.77 -14.18
N LYS A 119 13.90 -19.00 -13.67
CA LYS A 119 13.19 -20.13 -14.31
C LYS A 119 11.68 -19.89 -14.32
N SER A 120 11.11 -19.39 -13.22
CA SER A 120 9.68 -19.09 -13.11
C SER A 120 9.30 -17.95 -14.06
N LEU A 121 10.09 -16.88 -14.08
CA LEU A 121 9.89 -15.76 -15.02
C LEU A 121 9.98 -16.23 -16.48
N TYR A 122 11.01 -17.01 -16.81
CA TYR A 122 11.17 -17.58 -18.16
C TYR A 122 9.96 -18.42 -18.56
N MET A 123 9.46 -19.29 -17.66
CA MET A 123 8.28 -20.10 -17.94
C MET A 123 7.02 -19.25 -18.11
N ALA A 124 6.86 -18.17 -17.34
CA ALA A 124 5.77 -17.22 -17.51
C ALA A 124 5.83 -16.51 -18.86
N PHE A 125 6.99 -15.98 -19.26
CA PHE A 125 7.17 -15.33 -20.57
C PHE A 125 7.00 -16.32 -21.72
N LYS A 126 7.54 -17.54 -21.61
CA LYS A 126 7.36 -18.60 -22.60
C LYS A 126 5.88 -18.98 -22.75
N GLY A 127 5.17 -19.09 -21.63
CA GLY A 127 3.73 -19.36 -21.61
C GLY A 127 2.90 -18.23 -22.22
N LEU A 128 3.32 -16.98 -22.09
CA LEU A 128 2.67 -15.83 -22.75
C LEU A 128 3.04 -15.70 -24.23
N TYR A 129 4.23 -16.17 -24.64
CA TYR A 129 4.66 -16.17 -26.03
C TYR A 129 3.91 -17.21 -26.86
N LYS A 130 3.68 -18.40 -26.30
CA LYS A 130 2.80 -19.45 -26.86
C LYS A 130 1.66 -19.76 -25.88
N PRO A 131 0.60 -18.92 -25.86
CA PRO A 131 -0.51 -19.09 -24.91
C PRO A 131 -1.19 -20.45 -25.12
N SER A 132 -1.30 -21.21 -24.03
CA SER A 132 -2.02 -22.49 -23.99
C SER A 132 -3.49 -22.31 -24.35
N SER A 133 -4.15 -23.40 -24.76
CA SER A 133 -5.61 -23.41 -24.97
C SER A 133 -6.37 -22.94 -23.73
N THR A 134 -5.92 -23.36 -22.54
CA THR A 134 -6.47 -22.93 -21.24
C THR A 134 -6.34 -21.43 -21.01
N LEU A 135 -5.19 -20.84 -21.33
CA LEU A 135 -4.96 -19.40 -21.17
C LEU A 135 -5.80 -18.59 -22.16
N LYS A 136 -5.93 -19.07 -23.41
CA LYS A 136 -6.81 -18.44 -24.41
C LYS A 136 -8.28 -18.49 -23.99
N LEU A 137 -8.73 -19.63 -23.44
CA LEU A 137 -10.09 -19.79 -22.89
C LEU A 137 -10.35 -18.84 -21.71
N ALA A 138 -9.36 -18.60 -20.85
CA ALA A 138 -9.46 -17.62 -19.77
C ALA A 138 -9.48 -16.15 -20.27
N GLY A 139 -9.22 -15.92 -21.57
CA GLY A 139 -9.11 -14.58 -22.16
C GLY A 139 -7.72 -13.95 -22.05
N GLY A 140 -6.68 -14.78 -21.86
CA GLY A 140 -5.29 -14.33 -21.88
C GLY A 140 -4.83 -13.91 -23.28
N LEU A 141 -4.12 -12.79 -23.35
CA LEU A 141 -3.57 -12.23 -24.58
C LEU A 141 -2.13 -12.70 -24.80
N PRO A 142 -1.65 -12.78 -26.05
CA PRO A 142 -0.25 -13.09 -26.31
C PRO A 142 0.65 -11.93 -25.85
N LEU A 143 1.90 -12.25 -25.48
CA LEU A 143 2.86 -11.29 -24.94
C LEU A 143 3.04 -10.04 -25.82
N LYS A 144 3.08 -10.21 -27.14
CA LYS A 144 3.24 -9.10 -28.11
C LYS A 144 2.10 -8.08 -28.01
N VAL A 145 0.86 -8.56 -27.83
CA VAL A 145 -0.31 -7.69 -27.71
C VAL A 145 -0.30 -7.00 -26.35
N ILE A 146 0.02 -7.72 -25.27
CA ILE A 146 0.13 -7.13 -23.92
C ILE A 146 1.18 -6.01 -23.91
N LEU A 147 2.38 -6.30 -24.42
CA LEU A 147 3.47 -5.34 -24.46
C LEU A 147 3.17 -4.17 -25.40
N GLY A 148 2.56 -4.44 -26.56
CA GLY A 148 2.16 -3.40 -27.50
C GLY A 148 1.11 -2.45 -26.92
N VAL A 149 0.06 -2.98 -26.27
CA VAL A 149 -0.98 -2.17 -25.61
C VAL A 149 -0.38 -1.39 -24.44
N TYR A 150 0.49 -2.02 -23.63
CA TYR A 150 1.15 -1.35 -22.52
C TYR A 150 2.03 -0.19 -23.00
N LEU A 151 2.96 -0.46 -23.93
CA LEU A 151 3.85 0.58 -24.45
C LEU A 151 3.06 1.68 -25.16
N ALA A 152 2.04 1.35 -25.96
CA ALA A 152 1.21 2.35 -26.62
C ALA A 152 0.47 3.23 -25.60
N ALA A 153 -0.20 2.64 -24.61
CA ALA A 153 -0.95 3.39 -23.61
C ALA A 153 -0.03 4.30 -22.77
N VAL A 154 1.13 3.78 -22.37
CA VAL A 154 2.07 4.51 -21.53
C VAL A 154 2.81 5.60 -22.34
N LEU A 155 3.15 5.35 -23.61
CA LEU A 155 3.73 6.37 -24.49
C LEU A 155 2.73 7.49 -24.80
N VAL A 156 1.47 7.15 -25.08
CA VAL A 156 0.40 8.15 -25.28
C VAL A 156 0.23 8.98 -24.00
N TRP A 157 0.22 8.34 -22.83
CA TRP A 157 0.14 9.05 -21.56
C TRP A 157 1.36 9.97 -21.35
N PHE A 158 2.56 9.46 -21.59
CA PHE A 158 3.81 10.23 -21.50
C PHE A 158 3.81 11.44 -22.45
N LEU A 159 3.40 11.28 -23.71
CA LEU A 159 3.31 12.39 -24.67
C LEU A 159 2.25 13.41 -24.26
N LEU A 160 1.13 12.97 -23.69
CA LEU A 160 0.10 13.87 -23.16
C LEU A 160 0.64 14.69 -21.98
N LEU A 161 1.44 14.06 -21.11
CA LEU A 161 2.13 14.75 -20.02
C LEU A 161 3.10 15.80 -20.55
N GLU A 162 3.97 15.43 -21.48
CA GLU A 162 5.04 16.29 -22.00
C GLU A 162 4.52 17.42 -22.90
N LEU A 163 3.50 17.17 -23.74
CA LEU A 163 3.04 18.14 -24.73
C LEU A 163 1.89 19.04 -24.22
N VAL A 164 1.05 18.52 -23.32
CA VAL A 164 -0.20 19.20 -22.93
C VAL A 164 -0.18 19.62 -21.46
N LEU A 165 0.13 18.71 -20.54
CA LEU A 165 -0.07 18.95 -19.11
C LEU A 165 1.09 19.73 -18.47
N ILE A 166 2.34 19.36 -18.74
CA ILE A 166 3.54 19.96 -18.13
C ILE A 166 4.65 20.20 -19.18
N PRO A 167 4.39 21.04 -20.20
CA PRO A 167 5.36 21.32 -21.26
C PRO A 167 6.61 21.98 -20.72
N GLY A 168 7.77 21.36 -20.97
CA GLY A 168 9.08 21.84 -20.53
C GLY A 168 9.58 21.24 -19.21
N PHE A 169 8.84 20.31 -18.58
CA PHE A 169 9.36 19.56 -17.43
C PHE A 169 10.37 18.48 -17.89
N PRO A 170 11.42 18.17 -17.11
CA PRO A 170 12.42 17.17 -17.48
C PRO A 170 11.81 15.80 -17.84
N MET A 171 12.13 15.30 -19.05
CA MET A 171 11.57 14.05 -19.59
C MET A 171 12.04 12.80 -18.82
N LEU A 172 13.31 12.70 -18.45
CA LEU A 172 13.86 11.46 -17.89
C LEU A 172 13.16 11.01 -16.59
N PRO A 173 12.92 11.89 -15.59
CA PRO A 173 12.18 11.53 -14.40
C PRO A 173 10.72 11.13 -14.69
N LEU A 174 10.07 11.81 -15.65
CA LEU A 174 8.71 11.46 -16.07
C LEU A 174 8.66 10.08 -16.73
N LEU A 175 9.58 9.80 -17.65
CA LEU A 175 9.70 8.50 -18.30
C LEU A 175 9.93 7.39 -17.27
N PHE A 176 10.81 7.62 -16.29
CA PHE A 176 11.01 6.68 -15.19
C PHE A 176 9.72 6.44 -14.39
N LEU A 177 9.04 7.50 -13.96
CA LEU A 177 7.83 7.42 -13.13
C LEU A 177 6.63 6.78 -13.85
N VAL A 178 6.51 6.99 -15.16
CA VAL A 178 5.35 6.56 -15.96
C VAL A 178 5.56 5.18 -16.58
N ILE A 179 6.78 4.85 -17.00
CA ILE A 179 7.11 3.58 -17.66
C ILE A 179 7.77 2.60 -16.70
N VAL A 180 8.91 2.98 -16.12
CA VAL A 180 9.80 2.03 -15.44
C VAL A 180 9.26 1.68 -14.05
N TRP A 181 8.91 2.69 -13.26
CA TRP A 181 8.48 2.55 -11.88
C TRP A 181 7.24 1.67 -11.73
N PRO A 182 6.15 1.83 -12.51
CA PRO A 182 4.94 1.04 -12.33
C PRO A 182 5.13 -0.42 -12.77
N ALA A 183 5.95 -0.66 -13.78
CA ALA A 183 6.32 -2.01 -14.21
C ALA A 183 7.15 -2.74 -13.15
N LEU A 184 8.18 -2.07 -12.61
CA LEU A 184 9.05 -2.60 -11.56
C LEU A 184 8.24 -2.89 -10.30
N TYR A 185 7.54 -1.89 -9.80
CA TYR A 185 6.79 -2.01 -8.56
C TYR A 185 5.56 -2.93 -8.71
N GLY A 186 4.98 -3.01 -9.91
CA GLY A 186 3.91 -3.97 -10.20
C GLY A 186 4.33 -5.41 -10.05
N LEU A 187 5.54 -5.77 -10.49
CA LEU A 187 6.07 -7.12 -10.28
C LEU A 187 6.27 -7.42 -8.79
N ILE A 188 6.73 -6.44 -8.01
CA ILE A 188 6.88 -6.56 -6.56
C ILE A 188 5.51 -6.70 -5.89
N SER A 189 4.56 -5.79 -6.17
CA SER A 189 3.22 -5.79 -5.56
C SER A 189 2.44 -7.06 -5.87
N VAL A 190 2.53 -7.59 -7.09
CA VAL A 190 1.86 -8.85 -7.47
C VAL A 190 2.46 -10.02 -6.68
N ARG A 191 3.79 -10.09 -6.54
CA ARG A 191 4.44 -11.13 -5.73
C ARG A 191 4.11 -10.97 -4.24
N ALA A 192 4.12 -9.75 -3.71
CA ALA A 192 3.70 -9.45 -2.34
C ALA A 192 2.30 -10.01 -2.09
N TYR A 193 1.35 -9.64 -2.94
CA TYR A 193 -0.03 -10.10 -2.79
C TYR A 193 -0.16 -11.62 -2.91
N ALA A 194 0.57 -12.26 -3.83
CA ALA A 194 0.53 -13.70 -4.01
C ALA A 194 1.18 -14.48 -2.84
N GLU A 195 2.23 -13.95 -2.23
CA GLU A 195 3.00 -14.62 -1.18
C GLU A 195 2.56 -14.26 0.24
N THR A 196 2.01 -13.07 0.48
CA THR A 196 1.66 -12.60 1.84
C THR A 196 0.14 -12.41 2.00
N GLY A 197 -0.59 -12.23 0.90
CA GLY A 197 -2.00 -11.80 0.92
C GLY A 197 -2.17 -10.30 1.16
N LEU A 198 -1.08 -9.58 1.44
CA LEU A 198 -1.03 -8.13 1.57
C LEU A 198 -0.54 -7.52 0.27
N PHE A 199 -1.18 -6.43 -0.17
CA PHE A 199 -0.64 -5.63 -1.27
C PHE A 199 0.27 -4.56 -0.69
N ILE A 200 1.41 -4.37 -1.32
CA ILE A 200 2.27 -3.22 -1.03
C ILE A 200 1.95 -2.18 -2.11
N GLU A 201 1.42 -1.04 -1.69
CA GLU A 201 1.22 0.10 -2.58
C GLU A 201 2.56 0.75 -2.92
N SER A 202 2.64 1.35 -4.12
CA SER A 202 3.78 2.22 -4.44
C SER A 202 3.80 3.35 -3.40
N PRO A 203 4.92 3.63 -2.72
CA PRO A 203 4.97 4.67 -1.71
C PRO A 203 4.59 6.02 -2.34
N PRO A 204 3.49 6.66 -1.93
CA PRO A 204 3.04 7.91 -2.56
C PRO A 204 4.09 9.02 -2.45
N ASP A 205 4.77 9.09 -1.31
CA ASP A 205 5.79 10.11 -1.05
C ASP A 205 7.07 9.89 -1.90
N PHE A 206 7.30 8.71 -2.48
CA PHE A 206 8.43 8.49 -3.40
C PHE A 206 8.28 9.31 -4.68
N HIS A 207 7.05 9.34 -5.21
CA HIS A 207 6.72 10.15 -6.38
C HIS A 207 6.97 11.64 -6.11
N ASN A 208 6.49 12.13 -4.96
CA ASN A 208 6.70 13.51 -4.53
C ASN A 208 8.19 13.85 -4.38
N ASN A 209 8.98 12.96 -3.78
CA ASN A 209 10.41 13.14 -3.65
C ASN A 209 11.12 13.23 -5.01
N ILE A 210 10.75 12.40 -6.00
CA ILE A 210 11.33 12.49 -7.36
C ILE A 210 11.01 13.85 -8.00
N LEU A 211 9.78 14.35 -7.84
CA LEU A 211 9.41 15.67 -8.35
C LEU A 211 10.25 16.77 -7.70
N VAL A 212 10.41 16.74 -6.37
CA VAL A 212 11.23 17.72 -5.63
C VAL A 212 12.67 17.69 -6.11
N VAL A 213 13.30 16.52 -6.16
CA VAL A 213 14.71 16.36 -6.62
C VAL A 213 14.87 16.86 -8.05
N THR A 214 13.93 16.50 -8.93
CA THR A 214 13.95 16.95 -10.33
C THR A 214 13.90 18.47 -10.42
N MET A 215 12.95 19.09 -9.71
CA MET A 215 12.79 20.54 -9.71
C MET A 215 14.00 21.26 -9.09
N MET A 216 14.60 20.72 -8.03
CA MET A 216 15.81 21.27 -7.42
C MET A 216 17.02 21.15 -8.36
N THR A 217 17.23 19.98 -8.96
CA THR A 217 18.36 19.72 -9.87
C THR A 217 18.30 20.60 -11.13
N HIS A 218 17.10 20.87 -11.62
CA HIS A 218 16.87 21.71 -12.80
C HIS A 218 16.59 23.20 -12.46
N ASN A 219 16.81 23.62 -11.20
CA ASN A 219 16.59 25.00 -10.73
C ASN A 219 15.20 25.59 -11.07
N ILE A 220 14.17 24.75 -11.06
CA ILE A 220 12.78 25.16 -11.33
C ILE A 220 12.24 25.91 -10.11
N PRO A 221 11.88 27.21 -10.20
CA PRO A 221 11.39 27.96 -9.05
C PRO A 221 10.06 27.40 -8.52
N VAL A 222 9.86 27.45 -7.20
CA VAL A 222 8.66 26.92 -6.50
C VAL A 222 7.38 27.54 -7.05
N TYR A 223 7.34 28.87 -7.17
CA TYR A 223 6.17 29.62 -7.61
C TYR A 223 6.04 29.74 -9.14
N SER A 224 6.91 29.06 -9.89
CA SER A 224 6.79 29.04 -11.35
C SER A 224 5.69 28.08 -11.79
N LYS A 225 5.20 28.27 -13.01
CA LYS A 225 4.23 27.36 -13.65
C LYS A 225 4.71 25.90 -13.60
N LEU A 226 5.99 25.67 -13.90
CA LEU A 226 6.63 24.35 -13.85
C LEU A 226 6.91 23.85 -12.43
N GLY A 227 6.95 24.74 -11.42
CA GLY A 227 7.07 24.36 -10.01
C GLY A 227 5.76 23.90 -9.38
N ILE A 228 4.63 24.34 -9.92
CA ILE A 228 3.28 24.07 -9.40
C ILE A 228 2.59 22.95 -10.18
N TRP A 229 2.61 22.99 -11.52
CA TRP A 229 1.78 22.11 -12.35
C TRP A 229 2.01 20.60 -12.14
N PRO A 230 3.25 20.09 -12.01
CA PRO A 230 3.48 18.65 -11.84
C PRO A 230 2.78 18.03 -10.63
N TRP A 231 2.45 18.82 -9.60
CA TRP A 231 1.73 18.36 -8.41
C TRP A 231 0.26 18.02 -8.66
N PHE A 232 -0.33 18.56 -9.73
CA PHE A 232 -1.75 18.40 -10.06
C PHE A 232 -2.00 17.42 -11.21
N VAL A 233 -0.92 16.87 -11.75
CA VAL A 233 -0.98 15.95 -12.88
C VAL A 233 -1.07 14.51 -12.37
N PRO A 234 -1.91 13.64 -12.96
CA PRO A 234 -2.06 12.27 -12.48
C PRO A 234 -0.86 11.42 -12.92
N LEU A 235 0.25 11.57 -12.21
CA LEU A 235 1.49 10.83 -12.45
C LEU A 235 1.50 9.46 -11.75
N SER A 236 0.53 9.21 -10.86
CA SER A 236 0.37 7.93 -10.17
C SER A 236 -0.17 6.87 -11.12
N VAL A 237 0.73 6.03 -11.65
CA VAL A 237 0.33 4.87 -12.45
C VAL A 237 0.10 3.66 -11.53
N PRO A 238 -1.06 3.00 -11.60
CA PRO A 238 -1.35 1.85 -10.74
C PRO A 238 -0.42 0.67 -11.06
N THR A 239 0.03 -0.03 -10.02
CA THR A 239 1.00 -1.13 -10.09
C THR A 239 0.44 -2.42 -10.71
N GLY A 240 -0.75 -2.38 -11.33
CA GLY A 240 -1.36 -3.51 -12.05
C GLY A 240 -1.86 -4.68 -11.18
N PHE A 241 -1.51 -4.75 -9.89
CA PHE A 241 -1.82 -5.91 -9.04
C PHE A 241 -3.32 -6.21 -8.93
N VAL A 242 -4.17 -5.17 -8.90
CA VAL A 242 -5.63 -5.31 -8.82
C VAL A 242 -6.17 -6.07 -10.02
N TRP A 243 -5.66 -5.77 -11.22
CA TRP A 243 -6.06 -6.43 -12.47
C TRP A 243 -5.49 -7.85 -12.56
N ALA A 244 -4.25 -8.06 -12.13
CA ALA A 244 -3.66 -9.40 -12.05
C ALA A 244 -4.45 -10.31 -11.11
N ARG A 245 -4.85 -9.81 -9.92
CA ARG A 245 -5.73 -10.51 -8.98
C ARG A 245 -7.08 -10.87 -9.61
N ARG A 246 -7.72 -9.89 -10.27
CA ARG A 246 -9.03 -10.10 -10.92
C ARG A 246 -8.94 -11.13 -12.05
N PHE A 247 -7.87 -11.09 -12.83
CA PHE A 247 -7.60 -12.11 -13.86
C PHE A 247 -7.52 -13.51 -13.26
N TYR A 248 -6.79 -13.68 -12.15
CA TYR A 248 -6.72 -14.96 -11.45
C TYR A 248 -8.09 -15.42 -10.94
N ILE A 249 -8.86 -14.52 -10.30
CA ILE A 249 -10.22 -14.84 -9.83
C ILE A 249 -11.13 -15.27 -10.98
N CYS A 250 -11.12 -14.54 -12.10
CA CYS A 250 -11.90 -14.87 -13.30
C CYS A 250 -11.59 -16.28 -13.81
N SER A 251 -10.30 -16.65 -13.85
CA SER A 251 -9.90 -18.00 -14.25
C SER A 251 -10.42 -19.09 -13.32
N GLY A 252 -10.52 -18.81 -12.01
CA GLY A 252 -11.06 -19.73 -11.01
C GLY A 252 -12.57 -19.92 -11.09
N VAL A 253 -13.32 -18.86 -11.43
CA VAL A 253 -14.79 -18.91 -11.57
C VAL A 253 -15.25 -19.24 -13.00
N ARG A 254 -14.33 -19.66 -13.88
CA ARG A 254 -14.58 -19.95 -15.30
C ARG A 254 -15.23 -18.79 -16.06
N CYS A 255 -14.95 -17.55 -15.65
CA CYS A 255 -15.35 -16.34 -16.35
C CYS A 255 -14.21 -15.86 -17.26
N THR A 256 -14.54 -15.47 -18.49
CA THR A 256 -13.52 -14.91 -19.39
C THR A 256 -13.16 -13.51 -18.94
N PHE A 257 -11.86 -13.19 -18.92
CA PHE A 257 -11.40 -11.85 -18.52
C PHE A 257 -11.99 -10.74 -19.40
N ARG A 258 -12.24 -11.04 -20.68
CA ARG A 258 -12.93 -10.15 -21.61
C ARG A 258 -14.36 -9.83 -21.16
N SER A 259 -15.11 -10.81 -20.67
CA SER A 259 -16.46 -10.60 -20.13
C SER A 259 -16.41 -9.72 -18.88
N TYR A 260 -15.43 -9.95 -18.01
CA TYR A 260 -15.22 -9.14 -16.82
C TYR A 260 -14.92 -7.67 -17.16
N ILE A 261 -13.98 -7.41 -18.08
CA ILE A 261 -13.67 -6.05 -18.56
C ILE A 261 -14.93 -5.38 -19.13
N LYS A 262 -15.69 -6.08 -19.99
CA LYS A 262 -16.93 -5.55 -20.54
C LYS A 262 -17.94 -5.21 -19.44
N ALA A 263 -18.15 -6.08 -18.46
CA ALA A 263 -19.07 -5.82 -17.36
C ALA A 263 -18.64 -4.59 -16.54
N VAL A 264 -17.34 -4.45 -16.27
CA VAL A 264 -16.81 -3.30 -15.53
C VAL A 264 -16.99 -2.00 -16.30
N TYR A 265 -16.57 -1.94 -17.56
CA TYR A 265 -16.58 -0.67 -18.32
C TYR A 265 -17.94 -0.33 -18.94
N LEU A 266 -18.74 -1.31 -19.36
CA LEU A 266 -20.03 -1.05 -20.02
C LEU A 266 -21.20 -0.92 -19.04
N VAL A 267 -21.11 -1.55 -17.86
CA VAL A 267 -22.22 -1.58 -16.90
C VAL A 267 -21.81 -0.91 -15.59
N ALA A 268 -20.79 -1.44 -14.91
CA ALA A 268 -20.46 -0.98 -13.56
C ALA A 268 -19.96 0.47 -13.53
N ALA A 269 -19.08 0.87 -14.45
CA ALA A 269 -18.49 2.20 -14.47
C ALA A 269 -19.52 3.30 -14.80
N PRO A 270 -20.38 3.18 -15.83
CA PRO A 270 -21.43 4.17 -16.09
C PRO A 270 -22.41 4.28 -14.93
N VAL A 271 -22.88 3.14 -14.39
CA VAL A 271 -23.79 3.14 -13.23
C VAL A 271 -23.11 3.77 -12.01
N ALA A 272 -21.86 3.42 -11.73
CA ALA A 272 -21.10 4.00 -10.62
C ALA A 272 -20.87 5.50 -10.81
N MET A 273 -20.58 5.97 -12.03
CA MET A 273 -20.44 7.40 -12.32
C MET A 273 -21.76 8.14 -12.08
N LEU A 274 -22.87 7.63 -12.62
CA LEU A 274 -24.20 8.23 -12.44
C LEU A 274 -24.59 8.30 -10.95
N LEU A 275 -24.42 7.19 -10.23
CA LEU A 275 -24.67 7.15 -8.79
C LEU A 275 -23.73 8.08 -8.02
N ASN A 276 -22.45 8.14 -8.39
CA ASN A 276 -21.48 9.03 -7.74
C ASN A 276 -21.85 10.51 -7.94
N PHE A 277 -22.30 10.89 -9.14
CA PHE A 277 -22.83 12.25 -9.37
C PHE A 277 -24.09 12.52 -8.55
N LEU A 278 -25.04 11.58 -8.53
CA LEU A 278 -26.27 11.70 -7.75
C LEU A 278 -26.00 11.86 -6.25
N PHE A 279 -25.17 10.98 -5.67
CA PHE A 279 -24.81 11.04 -4.25
C PHE A 279 -23.99 12.28 -3.92
N SER A 280 -23.05 12.67 -4.79
CA SER A 280 -22.30 13.91 -4.59
C SER A 280 -23.23 15.11 -4.54
N GLU A 281 -24.16 15.22 -5.49
CA GLU A 281 -25.16 16.30 -5.54
C GLU A 281 -26.01 16.35 -4.28
N PHE A 282 -26.48 15.20 -3.78
CA PHE A 282 -27.22 15.14 -2.51
C PHE A 282 -26.38 15.61 -1.32
N ILE A 283 -25.12 15.21 -1.24
CA ILE A 283 -24.22 15.63 -0.17
C ILE A 283 -23.96 17.15 -0.24
N TRP A 284 -23.72 17.71 -1.43
CA TRP A 284 -23.49 19.14 -1.63
C TRP A 284 -24.73 20.01 -1.35
N LYS A 285 -25.94 19.50 -1.57
CA LYS A 285 -27.20 20.19 -1.24
C LYS A 285 -27.59 20.12 0.23
N MET A 286 -27.05 19.16 0.98
CA MET A 286 -27.42 18.92 2.37
C MET A 286 -26.97 20.05 3.30
N SER A 287 -25.73 20.51 3.14
CA SER A 287 -25.15 21.64 3.88
C SER A 287 -23.88 22.11 3.18
N TYR A 288 -23.39 23.30 3.53
CA TYR A 288 -22.08 23.75 3.06
C TYR A 288 -20.97 22.82 3.57
N ILE A 289 -19.93 22.64 2.76
CA ILE A 289 -18.75 21.82 3.08
C ILE A 289 -17.54 22.76 3.07
N PRO A 290 -16.74 22.84 4.15
CA PRO A 290 -16.83 22.11 5.41
C PRO A 290 -17.87 22.70 6.39
N SER A 291 -18.56 21.85 7.15
CA SER A 291 -19.47 22.22 8.25
C SER A 291 -19.46 21.17 9.36
N PRO A 292 -20.03 21.47 10.56
CA PRO A 292 -20.20 20.48 11.63
C PRO A 292 -21.00 19.23 11.23
N MET A 293 -21.78 19.31 10.15
CA MET A 293 -22.51 18.18 9.59
C MET A 293 -21.57 17.15 8.92
N PHE A 294 -20.38 17.62 8.48
CA PHE A 294 -19.32 16.82 7.86
C PHE A 294 -18.01 16.87 8.68
N PRO A 295 -17.96 16.23 9.87
CA PRO A 295 -16.80 16.28 10.75
C PRO A 295 -15.49 15.84 10.09
N TYR A 296 -15.57 14.86 9.18
CA TYR A 296 -14.41 14.40 8.44
C TYR A 296 -13.81 15.50 7.56
N ALA A 297 -14.63 16.21 6.79
CA ALA A 297 -14.16 17.29 5.93
C ALA A 297 -13.62 18.45 6.78
N GLN A 298 -14.33 18.83 7.83
CA GLN A 298 -13.93 19.91 8.73
C GLN A 298 -12.57 19.68 9.39
N ILE A 299 -12.28 18.44 9.82
CA ILE A 299 -11.00 18.11 10.46
C ILE A 299 -9.92 17.82 9.43
N TYR A 300 -10.18 16.91 8.48
CA TYR A 300 -9.11 16.33 7.66
C TYR A 300 -8.78 17.14 6.40
N TRP A 301 -9.70 17.94 5.85
CA TRP A 301 -9.37 18.72 4.64
C TRP A 301 -8.29 19.78 4.91
N PRO A 302 -8.38 20.62 5.97
CA PRO A 302 -7.31 21.55 6.30
C PRO A 302 -5.98 20.86 6.56
N ILE A 303 -6.00 19.72 7.28
CA ILE A 303 -4.79 18.93 7.57
C ILE A 303 -4.15 18.39 6.28
N ARG A 304 -4.95 17.84 5.36
CA ARG A 304 -4.47 17.35 4.06
C ARG A 304 -3.93 18.49 3.19
N ALA A 305 -4.60 19.64 3.20
CA ALA A 305 -4.15 20.82 2.49
C ALA A 305 -2.80 21.30 3.02
N ALA A 306 -2.65 21.43 4.35
CA ALA A 306 -1.40 21.77 4.99
C ALA A 306 -0.27 20.79 4.62
N ARG A 307 -0.53 19.48 4.69
CA ARG A 307 0.45 18.45 4.28
C ARG A 307 0.85 18.58 2.80
N SER A 308 -0.11 18.88 1.92
CA SER A 308 0.16 19.04 0.49
C SER A 308 1.00 20.28 0.22
N VAL A 309 0.72 21.39 0.92
CA VAL A 309 1.49 22.64 0.81
C VAL A 309 2.94 22.42 1.21
N LEU A 310 3.24 21.61 2.23
CA LEU A 310 4.62 21.30 2.63
C LEU A 310 5.42 20.60 1.51
N TRP A 311 4.75 19.75 0.71
CA TRP A 311 5.35 19.17 -0.49
C TRP A 311 5.54 20.20 -1.61
N TYR A 312 4.51 21.01 -1.88
CA TYR A 312 4.54 22.02 -2.96
C TYR A 312 5.61 23.08 -2.71
N THR A 313 5.74 23.52 -1.46
CA THR A 313 6.76 24.46 -1.00
C THR A 313 8.13 23.81 -0.78
N ARG A 314 8.22 22.48 -0.94
CA ARG A 314 9.44 21.68 -0.81
C ARG A 314 10.08 21.78 0.58
N GLN A 315 9.26 22.11 1.59
CA GLN A 315 9.68 22.16 3.00
C GLN A 315 9.86 20.77 3.59
N ILE A 316 9.26 19.75 2.97
CA ILE A 316 9.55 18.37 3.26
C ILE A 316 10.26 17.72 2.08
N TYR A 317 11.48 17.26 2.34
CA TYR A 317 12.25 16.40 1.48
C TYR A 317 12.83 15.29 2.35
N SER A 318 12.61 14.04 1.97
CA SER A 318 12.82 12.92 2.87
C SER A 318 13.54 11.72 2.22
N LEU A 319 13.89 11.84 0.94
CA LEU A 319 14.61 10.80 0.23
C LEU A 319 16.09 10.85 0.60
N ASN A 320 16.52 9.88 1.42
CA ASN A 320 17.93 9.63 1.69
C ASN A 320 18.44 8.48 0.79
N PRO A 321 19.21 8.75 -0.28
CA PRO A 321 19.70 7.71 -1.18
C PRO A 321 20.58 6.67 -0.49
N MET A 322 21.32 7.05 0.56
CA MET A 322 22.17 6.13 1.30
C MET A 322 21.35 5.09 2.04
N LEU A 323 20.21 5.48 2.65
CA LEU A 323 19.30 4.52 3.29
C LEU A 323 18.72 3.51 2.29
N ILE A 324 18.44 3.94 1.06
CA ILE A 324 17.98 3.05 -0.02
C ILE A 324 19.08 2.04 -0.38
N ILE A 325 20.31 2.51 -0.55
CA ILE A 325 21.45 1.65 -0.90
C ILE A 325 21.75 0.67 0.24
N TYR A 326 21.80 1.14 1.48
CA TYR A 326 22.05 0.27 2.64
C TYR A 326 20.95 -0.78 2.80
N SER A 327 19.67 -0.39 2.70
CA SER A 327 18.59 -1.38 2.83
C SER A 327 18.58 -2.38 1.68
N PHE A 328 18.88 -1.93 0.45
CA PHE A 328 19.06 -2.81 -0.70
C PHE A 328 20.16 -3.85 -0.46
N ILE A 329 21.34 -3.41 -0.03
CA ILE A 329 22.50 -4.29 0.24
C ILE A 329 22.17 -5.25 1.39
N ILE A 330 21.60 -4.75 2.48
CA ILE A 330 21.28 -5.57 3.67
C ILE A 330 20.24 -6.64 3.33
N VAL A 331 19.12 -6.28 2.66
CA VAL A 331 18.06 -7.25 2.33
C VAL A 331 18.54 -8.26 1.29
N LEU A 332 19.28 -7.83 0.27
CA LEU A 332 19.84 -8.73 -0.74
C LEU A 332 20.93 -9.63 -0.15
N GLY A 333 21.76 -9.10 0.75
CA GLY A 333 22.78 -9.84 1.49
C GLY A 333 22.17 -10.91 2.38
N MET A 334 21.15 -10.55 3.19
CA MET A 334 20.39 -11.50 4.00
C MET A 334 19.76 -12.60 3.15
N SER A 335 19.15 -12.25 2.02
CA SER A 335 18.59 -13.23 1.07
C SER A 335 19.66 -14.17 0.53
N SER A 336 20.81 -13.64 0.12
CA SER A 336 21.90 -14.41 -0.47
C SER A 336 22.51 -15.37 0.54
N VAL A 337 22.79 -14.90 1.77
CA VAL A 337 23.28 -15.73 2.87
C VAL A 337 22.27 -16.81 3.25
N ALA A 338 20.98 -16.45 3.33
CA ALA A 338 19.92 -17.42 3.62
C ALA A 338 19.84 -18.53 2.56
N ASN A 339 19.98 -18.17 1.28
CA ASN A 339 20.00 -19.13 0.18
C ASN A 339 21.21 -20.07 0.25
N ILE A 340 22.39 -19.57 0.64
CA ILE A 340 23.60 -20.38 0.81
C ILE A 340 23.45 -21.34 2.00
N LEU A 341 22.95 -20.84 3.12
CA LEU A 341 22.75 -21.61 4.35
C LEU A 341 21.48 -22.49 4.33
N HIS A 342 20.73 -22.47 3.22
CA HIS A 342 19.45 -23.17 3.07
C HIS A 342 18.42 -22.83 4.17
N ILE A 343 18.53 -21.63 4.74
CA ILE A 343 17.57 -21.13 5.73
C ILE A 343 16.35 -20.60 4.96
N PRO A 344 15.12 -21.01 5.30
CA PRO A 344 13.91 -20.65 4.57
C PRO A 344 13.42 -19.22 4.88
N ILE A 345 14.27 -18.21 4.63
CA ILE A 345 13.94 -16.79 4.80
C ILE A 345 13.13 -16.29 3.60
N SER A 346 12.07 -15.54 3.89
CA SER A 346 11.22 -14.90 2.89
C SER A 346 11.58 -13.42 2.76
N THR A 347 12.20 -13.04 1.65
CA THR A 347 12.50 -11.63 1.31
C THR A 347 11.25 -10.77 1.22
N ILE A 348 10.16 -11.32 0.67
CA ILE A 348 8.89 -10.62 0.59
C ILE A 348 8.27 -10.47 1.98
N GLY A 349 8.45 -11.46 2.86
CA GLY A 349 8.07 -11.38 4.27
C GLY A 349 8.81 -10.24 4.97
N ILE A 350 10.12 -10.14 4.75
CA ILE A 350 10.95 -9.02 5.25
C ILE A 350 10.39 -7.69 4.74
N MET A 351 10.19 -7.55 3.42
CA MET A 351 9.68 -6.31 2.82
C MET A 351 8.31 -5.91 3.39
N THR A 352 7.36 -6.84 3.50
CA THR A 352 6.04 -6.56 4.10
C THR A 352 6.11 -6.27 5.60
N GLY A 353 7.18 -6.72 6.26
CA GLY A 353 7.42 -6.47 7.68
C GLY A 353 8.06 -5.11 7.95
N ILE A 354 8.42 -4.32 6.94
CA ILE A 354 8.82 -2.90 7.09
C ILE A 354 7.54 -2.05 7.27
N GLN A 355 6.75 -2.44 8.25
CA GLN A 355 5.51 -1.83 8.66
C GLN A 355 5.48 -1.86 10.20
N PRO A 356 4.73 -0.96 10.85
CA PRO A 356 4.66 -0.91 12.31
C PRO A 356 4.14 -2.23 12.88
N LEU A 357 4.51 -2.52 14.13
CA LEU A 357 4.25 -3.80 14.81
C LEU A 357 2.79 -4.29 14.81
N PRO A 358 1.75 -3.45 14.99
CA PRO A 358 0.40 -3.93 15.22
C PRO A 358 -0.11 -4.93 14.18
N THR A 359 0.03 -4.60 12.89
CA THR A 359 -0.55 -5.42 11.81
C THR A 359 0.21 -6.75 11.62
N PRO A 360 1.56 -6.77 11.51
CA PRO A 360 2.31 -8.02 11.47
C PRO A 360 2.15 -8.89 12.72
N LEU A 361 2.02 -8.28 13.91
CA LEU A 361 1.74 -8.98 15.15
C LEU A 361 0.37 -9.67 15.12
N ALA A 362 -0.69 -9.00 14.65
CA ALA A 362 -2.01 -9.60 14.51
C ALA A 362 -2.02 -10.81 13.56
N ILE A 363 -1.34 -10.70 12.42
CA ILE A 363 -1.20 -11.82 11.47
C ILE A 363 -0.40 -12.97 12.09
N PHE A 364 0.64 -12.66 12.86
CA PHE A 364 1.42 -13.66 13.58
C PHE A 364 0.62 -14.37 14.69
N ILE A 365 -0.18 -13.64 15.45
CA ILE A 365 -1.09 -14.20 16.46
C ILE A 365 -2.08 -15.15 15.78
N GLY A 366 -2.70 -14.75 14.67
CA GLY A 366 -3.62 -15.60 13.91
C GLY A 366 -2.96 -16.88 13.38
N ALA A 367 -1.76 -16.76 12.80
CA ALA A 367 -1.01 -17.91 12.28
C ALA A 367 -0.53 -18.86 13.40
N THR A 368 -0.19 -18.31 14.57
CA THR A 368 0.24 -19.09 15.74
C THR A 368 -0.94 -19.76 16.41
N LEU A 369 -2.09 -19.09 16.52
CA LEU A 369 -3.34 -19.67 17.02
C LEU A 369 -3.75 -20.89 16.19
N ARG A 370 -3.64 -20.82 14.86
CA ARG A 370 -3.84 -21.97 13.98
C ARG A 370 -2.97 -23.17 14.38
N LYS A 371 -1.67 -22.95 14.59
CA LYS A 371 -0.74 -24.01 14.99
C LYS A 371 -1.08 -24.58 16.37
N ILE A 372 -1.38 -23.72 17.34
CA ILE A 372 -1.78 -24.14 18.69
C ILE A 372 -3.01 -25.05 18.61
N VAL A 373 -4.05 -24.65 17.88
CA VAL A 373 -5.27 -25.46 17.72
C VAL A 373 -5.00 -26.76 16.96
N TYR A 374 -4.17 -26.72 15.93
CA TYR A 374 -3.78 -27.93 15.19
C TYR A 374 -3.04 -28.94 16.08
N HIS A 375 -2.08 -28.47 16.89
CA HIS A 375 -1.34 -29.33 17.82
C HIS A 375 -2.21 -29.80 19.00
N ALA A 376 -3.01 -28.91 19.59
CA ALA A 376 -3.92 -29.26 20.69
C ALA A 376 -4.98 -30.28 20.26
N SER A 377 -5.47 -30.19 19.01
CA SER A 377 -6.43 -31.15 18.45
C SER A 377 -5.78 -32.44 17.94
N LYS A 378 -4.46 -32.63 18.11
CA LYS A 378 -3.69 -33.75 17.55
C LYS A 378 -3.89 -33.90 16.03
N GLY A 379 -3.99 -32.78 15.32
CA GLY A 379 -4.16 -32.72 13.87
C GLY A 379 -5.59 -32.95 13.36
N LYS A 380 -6.57 -33.11 14.26
CA LYS A 380 -7.98 -33.32 13.86
C LYS A 380 -8.63 -32.04 13.29
N ILE A 381 -8.17 -30.86 13.74
CA ILE A 381 -8.75 -29.58 13.35
C ILE A 381 -7.64 -28.70 12.74
N ASP A 382 -7.72 -28.44 11.43
CA ASP A 382 -6.96 -27.36 10.79
C ASP A 382 -7.88 -26.16 10.53
N LEU A 383 -7.68 -25.09 11.30
CA LEU A 383 -8.43 -23.84 11.14
C LEU A 383 -8.26 -23.22 9.74
N ARG A 384 -7.19 -23.54 9.01
CA ARG A 384 -7.01 -23.02 7.63
C ARG A 384 -8.09 -23.49 6.67
N ASN A 385 -8.65 -24.68 6.87
CA ASN A 385 -9.74 -25.18 6.02
C ASN A 385 -10.98 -24.26 6.08
N TYR A 386 -11.18 -23.61 7.22
CA TYR A 386 -12.25 -22.62 7.43
C TYR A 386 -11.77 -21.18 7.25
N GLY A 387 -10.45 -20.93 7.27
CA GLY A 387 -9.86 -19.60 7.27
C GLY A 387 -10.31 -18.72 6.10
N PHE A 388 -10.39 -19.24 4.88
CA PHE A 388 -10.88 -18.46 3.73
C PHE A 388 -12.37 -18.14 3.82
N MET A 389 -13.19 -19.06 4.35
CA MET A 389 -14.62 -18.85 4.57
C MET A 389 -14.85 -17.81 5.67
N MET A 390 -14.10 -17.90 6.77
CA MET A 390 -14.15 -16.93 7.87
C MET A 390 -13.72 -15.54 7.41
N LEU A 391 -12.60 -15.44 6.69
CA LEU A 391 -12.08 -14.18 6.17
C LEU A 391 -13.07 -13.54 5.18
N GLY A 392 -13.58 -14.32 4.23
CA GLY A 392 -14.57 -13.85 3.25
C GLY A 392 -15.90 -13.46 3.90
N GLY A 393 -16.40 -14.28 4.82
CA GLY A 393 -17.64 -14.02 5.56
C GLY A 393 -17.55 -12.76 6.41
N PHE A 394 -16.44 -12.58 7.14
CA PHE A 394 -16.22 -11.37 7.93
C PHE A 394 -16.08 -10.12 7.05
N ALA A 395 -15.28 -10.18 5.97
CA ALA A 395 -15.11 -9.05 5.07
C ALA A 395 -16.42 -8.61 4.42
N MET A 396 -17.24 -9.58 3.97
CA MET A 396 -18.56 -9.31 3.40
C MET A 396 -19.53 -8.77 4.44
N GLY A 397 -19.60 -9.41 5.61
CA GLY A 397 -20.46 -8.99 6.72
C GLY A 397 -20.15 -7.57 7.20
N LEU A 398 -18.87 -7.25 7.37
CA LEU A 398 -18.40 -5.91 7.73
C LEU A 398 -18.77 -4.88 6.66
N SER A 399 -18.56 -5.20 5.38
CA SER A 399 -18.88 -4.29 4.27
C SER A 399 -20.38 -3.99 4.20
N VAL A 400 -21.23 -5.01 4.35
CA VAL A 400 -22.70 -4.86 4.36
C VAL A 400 -23.14 -4.06 5.59
N ALA A 401 -22.61 -4.38 6.78
CA ALA A 401 -22.93 -3.65 8.01
C ALA A 401 -22.56 -2.17 7.87
N ILE A 402 -21.36 -1.84 7.39
CA ILE A 402 -20.94 -0.45 7.15
C ILE A 402 -21.87 0.22 6.13
N ALA A 403 -22.19 -0.43 5.01
CA ALA A 403 -23.06 0.15 3.99
C ALA A 403 -24.46 0.46 4.54
N ILE A 404 -25.05 -0.45 5.31
CA ILE A 404 -26.36 -0.25 5.96
C ILE A 404 -26.26 0.86 7.00
N SER A 405 -25.26 0.84 7.89
CA SER A 405 -25.10 1.87 8.92
C SER A 405 -24.89 3.26 8.33
N VAL A 406 -24.08 3.39 7.28
CA VAL A 406 -23.88 4.66 6.56
C VAL A 406 -25.17 5.09 5.88
N SER A 407 -25.87 4.18 5.20
CA SER A 407 -27.15 4.50 4.54
C SER A 407 -28.21 4.98 5.53
N ILE A 408 -28.35 4.30 6.67
CA ILE A 408 -29.24 4.71 7.76
C ILE A 408 -28.81 6.08 8.31
N THR A 409 -27.51 6.29 8.52
CA THR A 409 -27.00 7.58 9.04
C THR A 409 -27.28 8.72 8.07
N ILE A 410 -27.08 8.52 6.76
CA ILE A 410 -27.40 9.51 5.73
C ILE A 410 -28.89 9.77 5.72
N PHE A 411 -29.73 8.73 5.74
CA PHE A 411 -31.19 8.87 5.77
C PHE A 411 -31.65 9.67 7.00
N LEU A 412 -31.21 9.29 8.20
CA LEU A 412 -31.57 9.99 9.45
C LEU A 412 -31.09 11.44 9.47
N LYS A 413 -29.87 11.72 8.99
CA LYS A 413 -29.35 13.08 8.91
C LYS A 413 -29.97 13.90 7.78
N SER A 414 -30.46 13.26 6.72
CA SER A 414 -31.17 13.95 5.63
C SER A 414 -32.56 14.43 6.05
N ILE A 415 -33.11 13.87 7.14
CA ILE A 415 -34.40 14.25 7.73
C ILE A 415 -34.27 15.53 8.59
N TRP A 416 -33.05 15.97 8.98
CA TRP A 416 -32.84 17.12 9.89
C TRP A 416 -31.52 17.87 9.59
N PRO A 417 -31.47 19.20 9.33
CA PRO A 417 -32.52 20.23 9.39
C PRO A 417 -32.77 20.97 8.06
N LEU A 418 -34.04 21.31 7.80
CA LEU A 418 -34.41 22.48 7.00
C LEU A 418 -33.88 23.74 7.72
N PRO A 419 -33.06 24.59 7.10
CA PRO A 419 -32.90 25.97 7.50
C PRO A 419 -33.89 26.82 6.70
N TYR A 420 -35.18 26.58 6.92
CA TYR A 420 -36.25 27.56 6.73
C TYR A 420 -37.36 27.27 7.73
#